data_AF-A0A965LV35-F1
#
_entry.id   AF-A0A965LV35-F1
#
_cell.length_a   1.000
_cell.length_b   1.000
_cell.length_c   1.000
_cell.angle_alpha   90.00
_cell.angle_beta   90.00
_cell.angle_gamma   90.00
#
_symmetry.space_group_name_H-M   'P 1'
#
loop_
_entity.id
_entity.type
_entity.pdbx_description
1 polymer ?
#
loop_
_entity_poly.entity_id
_entity_poly.type
_entity_poly.pdbx_seq_one_letter_code
_entity_poly.pdbx_strand_id
1 'polypeptide(L)'
;MPKWRYVKKWENPKEKIKAIEKEYGRITSSPVFFGYWAKVSPYRVVLKDYEEGLHSLIQENTCTCGLRIDASDNIMAIIESKHHRNHKTLEPEPNPKFRGPAGRRISWPLMGTEDKHSVDELWDRIVGTMQSRDGLRAR
;
A
#
# COMPACT_ATOMS: atom_id res chain seq x y z
N MET A 1 -8.27 -7.30 -21.08
CA MET A 1 -8.25 -6.01 -20.35
C MET A 1 -8.21 -6.30 -18.86
N PRO A 2 -7.40 -5.60 -18.06
CA PRO A 2 -7.31 -5.85 -16.62
C PRO A 2 -8.64 -5.60 -15.93
N LYS A 3 -9.00 -6.47 -14.98
CA LYS A 3 -10.20 -6.34 -14.17
C LYS A 3 -9.88 -5.54 -12.90
N TRP A 4 -10.59 -4.44 -12.72
CA TRP A 4 -10.45 -3.53 -11.59
C TRP A 4 -11.53 -3.81 -10.55
N ARG A 5 -11.16 -3.77 -9.27
CA ARG A 5 -12.11 -3.82 -8.16
C ARG A 5 -11.62 -3.00 -6.98
N TYR A 6 -12.55 -2.64 -6.10
CA TYR A 6 -12.22 -1.96 -4.85
C TYR A 6 -12.31 -2.92 -3.67
N VAL A 7 -11.26 -2.91 -2.85
CA VAL A 7 -11.16 -3.68 -1.61
C VAL A 7 -11.55 -2.77 -0.45
N LYS A 8 -12.77 -2.94 0.08
CA LYS A 8 -13.31 -2.13 1.19
C LYS A 8 -12.49 -2.20 2.48
N LYS A 9 -11.65 -3.22 2.63
CA LYS A 9 -10.78 -3.42 3.81
C LYS A 9 -9.97 -2.17 4.16
N TRP A 10 -9.59 -1.38 3.16
CA TRP A 10 -8.68 -0.24 3.31
C TRP A 10 -9.38 1.12 3.43
N GLU A 11 -10.71 1.19 3.29
CA GLU A 11 -11.44 2.47 3.22
C GLU A 11 -11.50 3.22 4.56
N ASN A 12 -11.49 2.51 5.71
CA ASN A 12 -11.58 3.12 7.05
C ASN A 12 -10.45 2.62 7.98
N PRO A 13 -9.18 2.96 7.71
CA PRO A 13 -8.06 2.41 8.47
C PRO A 13 -8.10 2.82 9.96
N LYS A 14 -8.59 4.04 10.27
CA LYS A 14 -8.73 4.52 11.65
C LYS A 14 -9.69 3.67 12.49
N GLU A 15 -10.83 3.29 11.92
CA GLU A 15 -11.80 2.42 12.60
C GLU A 15 -11.25 1.02 12.78
N LYS A 16 -10.55 0.49 11.77
CA LYS A 16 -9.90 -0.82 11.85
C LYS A 16 -8.80 -0.86 12.92
N ILE A 17 -7.97 0.18 13.00
CA ILE A 17 -6.95 0.30 14.06
C ILE A 17 -7.61 0.27 15.44
N LYS A 18 -8.64 1.10 15.67
CA LYS A 18 -9.38 1.13 16.95
C LYS A 18 -10.02 -0.21 17.31
N ALA A 19 -10.57 -0.93 16.32
CA ALA A 19 -11.16 -2.24 16.53
C ALA A 19 -10.11 -3.28 16.95
N ILE A 20 -8.93 -3.26 16.32
CA ILE A 20 -7.80 -4.14 16.67
C ILE A 20 -7.27 -3.79 18.08
N GLU A 21 -7.14 -2.51 18.40
CA GLU A 21 -6.74 -2.05 19.75
C GLU A 21 -7.71 -2.56 20.82
N LYS A 22 -9.02 -2.51 20.55
CA LYS A 22 -10.05 -3.04 21.45
C LYS A 22 -9.97 -4.57 21.57
N GLU A 23 -9.71 -5.29 20.48
CA GLU A 23 -9.58 -6.75 20.46
C GLU A 23 -8.40 -7.23 21.32
N TYR A 24 -7.25 -6.56 21.23
CA TYR A 24 -6.04 -6.93 21.97
C TYR A 24 -6.03 -6.42 23.40
N GLY A 25 -6.71 -5.31 23.68
CA GLY A 25 -6.74 -4.68 24.99
C GLY A 25 -5.34 -4.26 25.45
N ARG A 26 -4.97 -4.60 26.69
CA ARG A 26 -3.65 -4.27 27.24
C ARG A 26 -2.61 -5.25 26.70
N ILE A 27 -1.52 -4.72 26.14
CA ILE A 27 -0.36 -5.51 25.76
C ILE A 27 0.37 -5.98 27.02
N THR A 28 0.36 -7.29 27.28
CA THR A 28 0.93 -7.90 28.49
C THR A 28 2.21 -8.69 28.27
N SER A 29 2.57 -8.98 27.02
CA SER A 29 3.75 -9.78 26.68
C SER A 29 4.22 -9.51 25.24
N SER A 30 5.46 -9.91 24.94
CA SER A 30 6.04 -9.76 23.60
C SER A 30 5.23 -10.50 22.51
N PRO A 31 4.75 -11.75 22.70
CA PRO A 31 3.92 -12.41 21.68
C PRO A 31 2.62 -11.64 21.37
N VAL A 32 1.97 -11.08 22.40
CA VAL A 32 0.75 -10.28 22.24
C VAL A 32 1.06 -8.96 21.51
N PHE A 33 2.17 -8.31 21.87
CA PHE A 33 2.65 -7.11 21.17
C PHE A 33 2.85 -7.37 19.67
N PHE A 34 3.54 -8.46 19.35
CA PHE A 34 3.85 -8.80 17.97
C PHE A 34 2.61 -9.18 17.16
N GLY A 35 1.67 -9.92 17.76
CA GLY A 35 0.38 -10.18 17.13
C GLY A 35 -0.42 -8.90 16.84
N TYR A 36 -0.46 -7.97 17.81
CA TYR A 36 -1.10 -6.67 17.62
C TYR A 36 -0.42 -5.89 16.49
N TRP A 37 0.91 -5.82 16.53
CA TRP A 37 1.72 -5.09 15.57
C TRP A 37 1.48 -5.61 14.15
N ALA A 38 1.57 -6.93 13.94
CA ALA A 38 1.35 -7.54 12.64
C ALA A 38 -0.05 -7.22 12.06
N LYS A 39 -1.08 -7.12 12.91
CA LYS A 39 -2.44 -6.75 12.47
C LYS A 39 -2.58 -5.25 12.19
N VAL A 40 -1.95 -4.38 12.98
CA VAL A 40 -2.16 -2.93 12.89
C VAL A 40 -1.27 -2.24 11.84
N SER A 41 -0.08 -2.77 11.58
CA SER A 41 0.94 -2.13 10.73
C SER A 41 0.44 -1.79 9.31
N PRO A 42 -0.23 -2.69 8.57
CA PRO A 42 -0.77 -2.33 7.25
C PRO A 42 -1.73 -1.15 7.31
N TYR A 43 -2.59 -1.10 8.32
CA TYR A 43 -3.56 0.00 8.46
C TYR A 43 -2.90 1.31 8.87
N ARG A 44 -1.81 1.29 9.63
CA ARG A 44 -1.03 2.50 9.94
C ARG A 44 -0.39 3.09 8.68
N VAL A 45 0.11 2.23 7.80
CA VAL A 45 0.64 2.65 6.49
C VAL A 45 -0.46 3.28 5.63
N VAL A 46 -1.62 2.61 5.53
CA VAL A 46 -2.78 3.14 4.80
C VAL A 46 -3.25 4.47 5.40
N LEU A 47 -3.35 4.57 6.73
CA LEU A 47 -3.75 5.80 7.41
C LEU A 47 -2.80 6.96 7.11
N LYS A 48 -1.49 6.72 7.15
CA LYS A 48 -0.49 7.74 6.84
C LYS A 48 -0.61 8.24 5.39
N ASP A 49 -0.81 7.33 4.46
CA ASP A 49 -1.08 7.64 3.05
C ASP A 49 -2.37 8.45 2.87
N TYR A 50 -3.41 8.09 3.62
CA TYR A 50 -4.68 8.80 3.67
C TYR A 50 -4.51 10.25 4.16
N GLU A 51 -3.79 10.44 5.27
CA GLU A 51 -3.54 11.74 5.89
C GLU A 51 -2.74 12.68 4.97
N GLU A 52 -1.77 12.12 4.24
CA GLU A 52 -0.90 12.89 3.32
C GLU A 52 -1.45 12.98 1.88
N GLY A 53 -2.58 12.34 1.59
CA GLY A 53 -3.13 12.31 0.22
C GLY A 53 -2.22 11.59 -0.78
N LEU A 54 -1.50 10.56 -0.32
CA LEU A 54 -0.55 9.79 -1.10
C LEU A 54 -1.05 8.36 -1.33
N HIS A 55 -0.61 7.74 -2.41
CA HIS A 55 -0.89 6.38 -2.79
C HIS A 55 0.37 5.53 -2.60
N SER A 56 0.20 4.28 -2.19
CA SER A 56 1.27 3.29 -2.26
C SER A 56 0.70 1.91 -2.53
N LEU A 57 1.55 1.00 -2.97
CA LEU A 57 1.20 -0.41 -3.09
C LEU A 57 1.26 -1.01 -1.69
N ILE A 58 0.11 -1.35 -1.11
CA ILE A 58 0.05 -1.92 0.24
C ILE A 58 0.14 -3.46 0.21
N GLN A 59 -0.30 -4.04 -0.89
CA GLN A 59 -0.16 -5.45 -1.23
C GLN A 59 0.11 -5.52 -2.72
N GLU A 60 0.52 -6.69 -3.21
CA GLU A 60 0.64 -6.91 -4.65
C GLU A 60 -0.67 -6.49 -5.33
N ASN A 61 -0.51 -5.70 -6.38
CA ASN A 61 -1.61 -5.24 -7.21
C ASN A 61 -2.72 -4.48 -6.47
N THR A 62 -2.45 -3.96 -5.26
CA THR A 62 -3.45 -3.26 -4.44
C THR A 62 -2.90 -1.95 -3.91
N CYS A 63 -3.58 -0.86 -4.22
CA CYS A 63 -3.27 0.47 -3.73
C CYS A 63 -3.92 0.74 -2.36
N THR A 64 -3.32 1.63 -1.57
CA THR A 64 -3.88 2.14 -0.31
C THR A 64 -5.28 2.76 -0.45
N CYS A 65 -5.67 3.25 -1.64
CA CYS A 65 -7.02 3.75 -1.92
C CYS A 65 -8.06 2.61 -2.11
N GLY A 66 -7.65 1.36 -1.93
CA GLY A 66 -8.46 0.17 -2.10
C GLY A 66 -8.54 -0.35 -3.53
N LEU A 67 -8.03 0.38 -4.53
CA LEU A 67 -8.00 -0.11 -5.92
C LEU A 67 -7.13 -1.36 -6.01
N ARG A 68 -7.68 -2.42 -6.60
CA ARG A 68 -6.97 -3.66 -6.89
C ARG A 68 -7.15 -4.06 -8.35
N ILE A 69 -6.06 -4.58 -8.93
CA ILE A 69 -6.03 -5.23 -10.22
C ILE A 69 -5.93 -6.75 -10.02
N ASP A 70 -6.82 -7.53 -10.62
CA ASP A 70 -6.82 -8.99 -10.40
C ASP A 70 -5.67 -9.67 -11.15
N ALA A 71 -5.41 -9.25 -12.40
CA ALA A 71 -4.28 -9.71 -13.21
C ALA A 71 -3.93 -8.65 -14.27
N SER A 72 -2.64 -8.51 -14.58
CA SER A 72 -2.13 -7.66 -15.64
C SER A 72 -0.70 -8.03 -15.99
N ASP A 73 -0.42 -8.11 -17.30
CA ASP A 73 0.94 -8.30 -17.81
C ASP A 73 1.72 -6.96 -17.82
N ASN A 74 1.03 -5.83 -17.74
CA ASN A 74 1.65 -4.52 -17.57
C ASN A 74 1.90 -4.24 -16.09
N ILE A 75 3.18 -4.20 -15.70
CA ILE A 75 3.64 -3.91 -14.34
C ILE A 75 3.26 -2.49 -13.87
N MET A 76 3.10 -1.55 -14.79
CA MET A 76 2.72 -0.16 -14.51
C MET A 76 1.21 0.03 -14.38
N ALA A 77 0.40 -0.99 -14.71
CA ALA A 77 -1.05 -0.83 -14.85
C ALA A 77 -1.70 -0.23 -13.61
N ILE A 78 -1.31 -0.69 -12.41
CA ILE A 78 -1.86 -0.18 -11.16
C ILE A 78 -1.51 1.29 -10.93
N ILE A 79 -0.35 1.77 -11.37
CA ILE A 79 0.08 3.17 -11.21
C ILE A 79 -0.61 4.07 -12.23
N GLU A 80 -0.71 3.60 -13.48
CA GLU A 80 -1.28 4.33 -14.61
C GLU A 80 -2.82 4.31 -14.63
N SER A 81 -3.44 3.60 -13.67
CA SER A 81 -4.88 3.42 -13.64
C SER A 81 -5.64 4.70 -13.34
N LYS A 82 -6.58 5.07 -14.21
CA LYS A 82 -7.55 6.15 -13.94
C LYS A 82 -8.58 5.83 -12.86
N HIS A 83 -8.55 4.61 -12.32
CA HIS A 83 -9.52 4.12 -11.32
C HIS A 83 -9.09 4.43 -9.88
N HIS A 84 -7.98 5.13 -9.67
CA HIS A 84 -7.65 5.63 -8.34
C HIS A 84 -8.73 6.56 -7.82
N ARG A 85 -8.88 6.57 -6.51
CA ARG A 85 -9.84 7.42 -5.82
C ARG A 85 -9.15 8.21 -4.76
N ASN A 86 -9.63 9.42 -4.53
CA ASN A 86 -9.23 10.18 -3.36
C ASN A 86 -9.63 9.39 -2.13
N HIS A 87 -8.71 9.24 -1.18
CA HIS A 87 -8.98 8.42 0.00
C HIS A 87 -10.20 8.95 0.78
N LYS A 88 -10.37 10.28 0.89
CA LYS A 88 -11.40 10.94 1.72
C LYS A 88 -12.76 10.92 1.05
N THR A 89 -12.81 11.35 -0.20
CA THR A 89 -14.10 11.54 -0.90
C THR A 89 -14.57 10.28 -1.61
N LEU A 90 -13.68 9.30 -1.84
CA LEU A 90 -13.91 8.12 -2.67
C LEU A 90 -14.30 8.48 -4.11
N GLU A 91 -14.09 9.71 -4.53
CA GLU A 91 -14.27 10.16 -5.91
C GLU A 91 -13.02 9.85 -6.73
N PRO A 92 -13.11 9.78 -8.07
CA PRO A 92 -11.94 9.56 -8.92
C PRO A 92 -10.83 10.58 -8.64
N GLU A 93 -9.59 10.09 -8.52
CA GLU A 93 -8.39 10.93 -8.35
C GLU A 93 -7.70 11.10 -9.71
N PRO A 94 -7.77 12.28 -10.34
CA PRO A 94 -7.17 12.49 -11.66
C PRO A 94 -5.64 12.43 -11.63
N ASN A 95 -5.00 12.78 -10.51
CA ASN A 95 -3.55 12.88 -10.40
C ASN A 95 -3.03 12.19 -9.13
N PRO A 96 -3.10 10.85 -9.04
CA PRO A 96 -2.68 10.12 -7.85
C PRO A 96 -1.18 10.27 -7.62
N LYS A 97 -0.81 10.83 -6.47
CA LYS A 97 0.59 10.98 -6.06
C LYS A 97 1.06 9.72 -5.34
N PHE A 98 2.12 9.10 -5.80
CA PHE A 98 2.64 7.88 -5.17
C PHE A 98 3.83 8.16 -4.24
N ARG A 99 3.79 7.59 -3.03
CA ARG A 99 4.81 7.79 -1.99
C ARG A 99 6.10 7.00 -2.23
N GLY A 100 5.99 5.77 -2.72
CA GLY A 100 7.13 4.84 -2.72
C GLY A 100 6.83 3.46 -2.13
N PRO A 101 7.89 2.72 -1.72
CA PRO A 101 7.78 1.42 -1.08
C PRO A 101 6.89 1.47 0.18
N ALA A 102 6.07 0.45 0.37
CA ALA A 102 5.21 0.32 1.55
C ALA A 102 5.54 -0.91 2.39
N GLY A 103 6.05 -1.99 1.77
CA GLY A 103 6.40 -3.24 2.44
C GLY A 103 7.40 -3.04 3.58
N ARG A 104 8.41 -2.18 3.42
CA ARG A 104 9.37 -1.82 4.48
C ARG A 104 8.73 -1.21 5.72
N ARG A 105 7.55 -0.60 5.58
CA ARG A 105 6.78 -0.03 6.69
C ARG A 105 5.84 -1.06 7.33
N ILE A 106 5.57 -2.17 6.63
CA ILE A 106 4.72 -3.29 7.05
C ILE A 106 5.57 -4.41 7.68
N SER A 107 6.84 -4.53 7.31
CA SER A 107 7.79 -5.51 7.86
C SER A 107 8.18 -5.19 9.30
N TRP A 108 8.38 -6.23 10.10
CA TRP A 108 8.68 -6.10 11.53
C TRP A 108 9.95 -5.27 11.77
N PRO A 109 10.02 -4.50 12.88
CA PRO A 109 11.25 -3.78 13.25
C PRO A 109 12.46 -4.70 13.53
N LEU A 110 12.23 -6.02 13.64
CA LEU A 110 13.26 -7.03 13.86
C LEU A 110 13.64 -7.82 12.60
N MET A 111 12.91 -7.64 11.49
CA MET A 111 13.37 -8.20 10.22
C MET A 111 14.49 -7.30 9.70
N GLY A 112 15.67 -7.89 9.54
CA GLY A 112 16.83 -7.21 8.98
C GLY A 112 16.50 -6.62 7.61
N THR A 113 17.27 -5.61 7.21
CA THR A 113 17.10 -4.89 5.94
C THR A 113 17.27 -5.76 4.67
N GLU A 114 17.60 -7.04 4.83
CA GLU A 114 17.91 -7.97 3.74
C GLU A 114 16.65 -8.61 3.15
N ASP A 115 15.59 -8.83 3.93
CA ASP A 115 14.33 -9.39 3.44
C ASP A 115 13.43 -8.29 2.88
N LYS A 116 13.52 -8.05 1.56
CA LYS A 116 12.58 -7.17 0.87
C LYS A 116 11.22 -7.86 0.73
N HIS A 117 10.16 -7.16 1.14
CA HIS A 117 8.79 -7.63 0.92
C HIS A 117 8.47 -7.60 -0.60
N SER A 118 7.72 -8.59 -1.12
CA SER A 118 7.42 -8.69 -2.57
C SER A 118 6.78 -7.43 -3.19
N VAL A 119 6.01 -6.71 -2.37
CA VAL A 119 5.44 -5.39 -2.68
C VAL A 119 6.52 -4.34 -2.99
N ASP A 120 7.63 -4.34 -2.24
CA ASP A 120 8.74 -3.41 -2.49
C ASP A 120 9.55 -3.84 -3.71
N GLU A 121 9.68 -5.14 -3.97
CA GLU A 121 10.28 -5.62 -5.22
C GLU A 121 9.45 -5.22 -6.45
N LEU A 122 8.12 -5.28 -6.35
CA LEU A 122 7.22 -4.75 -7.36
C LEU A 122 7.43 -3.24 -7.55
N TRP A 123 7.55 -2.49 -6.46
CA TRP A 123 7.83 -1.05 -6.51
C TRP A 123 9.17 -0.74 -7.17
N ASP A 124 10.24 -1.46 -6.80
CA ASP A 124 11.58 -1.30 -7.38
C ASP A 124 11.55 -1.54 -8.90
N ARG A 125 10.82 -2.57 -9.37
CA ARG A 125 10.63 -2.84 -10.80
C ARG A 125 9.84 -1.74 -11.53
N ILE A 126 8.81 -1.18 -10.90
CA ILE A 126 8.06 -0.03 -11.42
C ILE A 126 8.98 1.17 -11.61
N VAL A 127 9.78 1.51 -10.59
CA VAL A 127 10.74 2.61 -10.64
C VAL A 127 11.78 2.39 -11.73
N GLY A 128 12.36 1.19 -11.83
CA GLY A 128 13.31 0.85 -12.89
C GLY A 128 12.71 1.00 -14.29
N THR A 129 11.43 0.66 -14.46
CA THR A 129 10.69 0.86 -15.72
C THR A 129 10.50 2.35 -16.03
N MET A 130 10.16 3.17 -15.04
CA MET A 130 10.02 4.63 -15.21
C MET A 130 11.34 5.28 -15.62
N GLN A 131 12.43 4.98 -14.91
CA GLN A 131 13.77 5.51 -15.22
C GLN A 131 14.24 5.12 -16.63
N SER A 132 13.96 3.89 -17.05
CA SER A 132 14.29 3.44 -18.41
C SER A 132 13.50 4.21 -19.48
N ARG A 133 12.21 4.48 -19.23
CA ARG A 133 11.36 5.28 -20.14
C ARG A 133 11.82 6.72 -20.25
N ASP A 134 12.22 7.34 -19.14
CA ASP A 134 12.69 8.72 -19.11
C ASP A 134 14.08 8.84 -19.78
N GLY A 135 14.95 7.85 -19.57
CA GLY A 135 16.25 7.77 -20.26
C GLY A 135 16.14 7.55 -21.78
N LEU A 136 15.05 6.92 -22.25
CA LEU A 136 14.70 6.77 -23.66
C LEU A 136 14.13 8.06 -24.29
N ARG A 137 13.50 8.93 -23.49
CA ARG A 137 12.97 10.23 -23.95
C ARG A 137 14.02 11.34 -24.00
N ALA A 138 15.13 11.17 -23.30
CA ALA A 138 16.24 12.12 -23.24
C ALA A 138 17.33 11.89 -24.31
N ARG A 139 17.11 10.94 -25.23
CA ARG A 139 17.98 10.65 -26.39
C ARG A 139 17.22 10.92 -27.68
#